data_AF-A0A4Q3UR28-F1
#
_entry.id   AF-A0A4Q3UR28-F1
#
_cell.length_a   1.000
_cell.length_b   1.000
_cell.length_c   1.000
_cell.angle_alpha   90.00
_cell.angle_beta   90.00
_cell.angle_gamma   90.00
#
_symmetry.space_group_name_H-M   'P 1'
#
loop_
_entity.id
_entity.type
_entity.pdbx_description
1 polymer ?
#
loop_
_entity_poly.entity_id
_entity_poly.type
_entity_poly.pdbx_seq_one_letter_code
_entity_poly.pdbx_strand_id
1 'polypeptide(L)'
;MRSILATMAMLAVAVAVPAAHAQAAGEGVPRTAGGKPDLQGVWTNASLSSLERSSQLPLVLSEEQAKGLEARRATAAAAGARPTDPNAPAPKA
;
A
#
# COMPACT_ATOMS: atom_id res chain seq x y z
N MET A 1 -21.75 -40.36 20.89
CA MET A 1 -21.50 -40.35 19.42
C MET A 1 -21.86 -39.03 18.76
N ARG A 2 -23.07 -38.48 18.93
CA ARG A 2 -23.49 -37.20 18.31
C ARG A 2 -22.55 -36.02 18.61
N SER A 3 -22.06 -35.93 19.85
CA SER A 3 -21.16 -34.85 20.26
C SER A 3 -19.77 -34.96 19.62
N ILE A 4 -19.26 -36.18 19.43
CA ILE A 4 -17.92 -36.42 18.82
C ILE A 4 -17.93 -36.05 17.33
N LEU A 5 -19.02 -36.37 16.63
CA LEU A 5 -19.23 -35.97 15.23
C LEU A 5 -19.31 -34.44 15.08
N ALA A 6 -19.96 -33.76 16.03
CA ALA A 6 -20.03 -32.30 16.04
C ALA A 6 -18.66 -31.66 16.27
N THR A 7 -17.83 -32.20 17.18
CA THR A 7 -16.47 -31.69 17.42
C THR A 7 -15.55 -31.91 16.22
N MET A 8 -15.64 -33.06 15.54
CA MET A 8 -14.85 -33.31 14.32
C MET A 8 -15.28 -32.40 13.16
N ALA A 9 -16.58 -32.14 13.01
CA ALA A 9 -17.07 -31.20 12.00
C ALA A 9 -16.57 -29.78 12.26
N MET A 10 -16.55 -29.35 13.52
CA MET A 10 -16.05 -28.03 13.92
C MET A 10 -14.53 -27.90 13.72
N LEU A 11 -13.78 -28.97 13.99
CA LEU A 11 -12.33 -29.02 13.73
C LEU A 11 -12.01 -29.00 12.22
N ALA A 12 -12.80 -29.71 11.40
CA ALA A 12 -12.63 -29.70 9.94
C ALA A 12 -12.88 -28.31 9.33
N VAL A 13 -13.88 -27.58 9.84
CA VAL A 13 -14.12 -26.18 9.44
C VAL A 13 -12.97 -25.27 9.88
N ALA A 14 -12.46 -25.44 11.10
CA ALA A 14 -11.35 -24.64 11.61
C ALA A 14 -10.04 -24.80 10.80
N VAL A 15 -9.80 -25.98 10.22
CA VAL A 15 -8.61 -26.26 9.40
C VAL A 15 -8.79 -25.82 7.94
N ALA A 16 -10.02 -25.73 7.43
CA ALA A 16 -10.29 -25.33 6.05
C ALA A 16 -10.25 -23.80 5.82
N VAL A 17 -10.55 -23.00 6.84
CA VAL A 17 -10.61 -21.52 6.72
C VAL A 17 -9.26 -20.87 6.38
N PRO A 18 -8.10 -21.27 6.96
CA PRO A 18 -6.81 -20.66 6.62
C PRO A 18 -6.37 -20.90 5.16
N ALA A 19 -6.78 -22.03 4.56
CA ALA A 19 -6.41 -22.36 3.18
C ALA A 19 -7.12 -21.46 2.15
N ALA A 20 -8.34 -21.00 2.44
CA ALA A 20 -9.09 -20.09 1.58
C ALA A 20 -8.49 -18.67 1.53
N HIS A 21 -7.76 -18.26 2.57
CA HIS A 21 -7.07 -16.96 2.61
C HIS A 21 -5.65 -16.98 2.02
N ALA A 22 -5.11 -18.16 1.69
CA ALA A 22 -3.84 -18.29 0.97
C ALA A 22 -3.98 -18.04 -0.55
N GLN A 23 -5.22 -17.98 -1.06
CA GLN A 23 -5.52 -17.66 -2.46
C GLN A 23 -5.75 -16.15 -2.64
N ALA A 24 -4.78 -15.35 -2.22
CA ALA A 24 -4.67 -13.96 -2.64
C ALA A 24 -3.28 -13.71 -3.26
N ALA A 25 -2.79 -14.65 -4.07
CA ALA A 25 -1.95 -14.24 -5.18
C ALA A 25 -2.91 -13.53 -6.14
N GLY A 26 -2.95 -12.19 -6.08
CA GLY A 26 -3.70 -11.38 -7.04
C GLY A 26 -3.44 -11.85 -8.46
N GLU A 27 -4.41 -11.66 -9.35
CA GLU A 27 -4.31 -11.94 -10.78
C GLU A 27 -2.87 -11.77 -11.27
N GLY A 28 -2.29 -12.88 -11.73
CA GLY A 28 -0.84 -13.06 -11.79
C GLY A 28 -0.15 -11.86 -12.42
N VAL A 29 0.95 -11.43 -11.77
CA VAL A 29 1.83 -10.32 -12.21
C VAL A 29 1.85 -10.26 -13.74
N PRO A 30 1.37 -9.17 -14.36
CA PRO A 30 1.32 -9.02 -15.81
C PRO A 30 2.67 -9.44 -16.43
N ARG A 31 2.62 -10.16 -17.56
CA ARG A 31 3.81 -10.65 -18.24
C ARG A 31 3.88 -10.07 -19.64
N THR A 32 5.10 -9.76 -20.06
CA THR A 32 5.41 -9.45 -21.46
C THR A 32 5.23 -10.69 -22.33
N ALA A 33 5.19 -10.53 -23.66
CA ALA A 33 5.14 -11.66 -24.60
C ALA A 33 6.28 -12.68 -24.41
N GLY A 34 7.43 -12.25 -23.87
CA GLY A 34 8.56 -13.11 -23.51
C GLY A 34 8.47 -13.74 -22.11
N GLY A 35 7.33 -13.63 -21.42
CA GLY A 35 7.08 -14.25 -20.12
C GLY A 35 7.74 -13.58 -18.90
N LYS A 36 8.45 -12.46 -19.08
CA LYS A 36 9.03 -11.66 -17.99
C LYS A 36 7.96 -10.78 -17.33
N PRO A 37 8.07 -10.44 -16.03
CA PRO A 37 7.21 -9.44 -15.40
C PRO A 37 7.14 -8.16 -16.22
N ASP A 38 5.93 -7.67 -16.46
CA ASP A 38 5.67 -6.42 -17.14
C ASP A 38 5.61 -5.30 -16.11
N LEU A 39 6.62 -4.42 -16.16
CA LEU A 39 6.75 -3.25 -15.30
C LEU A 39 6.45 -1.96 -16.07
N GLN A 40 5.78 -2.06 -17.22
CA GLN A 40 5.33 -0.88 -17.97
C GLN A 40 4.13 -0.21 -17.28
N GLY A 41 3.92 1.07 -17.57
CA GLY A 41 2.83 1.86 -17.02
C GLY A 41 3.28 3.22 -16.49
N VAL A 42 2.37 3.91 -15.81
CA VAL A 42 2.65 5.19 -15.16
C VAL A 42 3.06 4.91 -13.72
N TRP A 43 4.31 5.28 -13.40
CA TRP A 43 4.87 5.15 -12.06
C TRP A 43 5.06 6.53 -11.45
N THR A 44 4.90 6.62 -10.13
CA THR A 44 5.31 7.78 -9.34
C THR A 44 6.61 7.47 -8.62
N ASN A 45 7.54 8.43 -8.61
CA ASN A 45 8.72 8.38 -7.75
C ASN A 45 8.49 9.11 -6.41
N ALA A 46 7.23 9.41 -6.06
CA ALA A 46 6.90 10.07 -4.81
C ALA A 46 7.26 9.18 -3.61
N SER A 47 8.12 9.70 -2.74
CA SER A 47 8.45 9.09 -1.45
C SER A 47 7.88 9.93 -0.32
N LEU A 48 7.32 9.30 0.72
CA LEU A 48 6.89 9.97 1.94
C LEU A 48 8.08 10.37 2.82
N SER A 49 9.13 9.56 2.85
CA SER A 49 10.37 9.85 3.57
C SER A 49 11.40 10.50 2.64
N SER A 50 12.20 11.40 3.20
CA SER A 50 13.41 11.86 2.54
C SER A 50 14.49 10.78 2.62
N LEU A 51 15.38 10.74 1.62
CA LEU A 51 16.50 9.79 1.61
C LEU A 51 17.48 10.06 2.78
N GLU A 52 17.74 11.34 3.04
CA GLU A 52 18.59 11.81 4.13
C GLU A 52 17.78 12.66 5.11
N ARG A 53 18.28 12.76 6.34
CA ARG A 53 17.67 13.62 7.36
C ARG A 53 17.99 15.09 7.04
N SER A 54 16.95 15.92 6.99
CA SER A 54 17.11 17.37 6.83
C SER A 54 17.89 17.95 8.02
N SER A 55 18.87 18.81 7.73
CA SER A 55 19.62 19.57 8.73
C SER A 55 18.75 20.55 9.53
N GLN A 56 17.53 20.81 9.08
CA GLN A 56 16.56 21.68 9.76
C GLN A 56 15.78 20.95 10.88
N LEU A 57 15.89 19.61 10.96
CA LEU A 57 15.20 18.83 11.98
C LEU A 57 16.12 18.57 13.18
N PRO A 58 15.60 18.62 14.42
CA PRO A 58 16.37 18.24 15.59
C PRO A 58 16.75 16.75 15.54
N LEU A 59 17.74 16.35 16.34
CA LEU A 59 18.18 14.95 16.41
C LEU A 59 17.04 14.03 16.86
N VAL A 60 16.25 14.47 17.84
CA VAL A 60 15.10 13.74 18.39
C VAL A 60 13.85 14.57 18.16
N LEU A 61 12.82 13.95 17.61
CA LEU A 61 11.49 14.55 17.45
C LEU A 61 10.60 14.12 18.60
N SER A 62 9.75 15.02 19.09
CA SER A 62 8.62 14.61 19.91
C SER A 62 7.61 13.82 19.06
N GLU A 63 6.77 13.03 19.71
CA GLU A 63 5.72 12.27 19.03
C GLU A 63 4.76 13.19 18.26
N GLU A 64 4.42 14.34 18.83
CA GLU A 64 3.57 15.34 18.19
C GLU A 64 4.22 15.93 16.92
N GLN A 65 5.52 16.24 16.98
CA GLN A 65 6.27 16.73 15.82
C GLN A 65 6.33 15.69 14.71
N ALA A 66 6.60 14.43 15.06
CA ALA A 66 6.64 13.33 14.10
C ALA A 66 5.30 13.15 13.39
N LYS A 67 4.20 13.05 14.15
CA LYS A 67 2.83 12.95 13.61
C LYS A 67 2.48 14.14 12.71
N GLY A 68 2.87 15.35 13.10
CA GLY A 68 2.65 16.56 12.30
C GLY A 68 3.37 16.52 10.95
N LEU A 69 4.62 16.04 10.92
CA LEU A 69 5.39 15.89 9.68
C LEU A 69 4.80 14.81 8.77
N GLU A 70 4.44 13.66 9.34
CA GLU A 70 3.81 12.55 8.61
C GLU A 70 2.49 12.96 7.98
N ALA A 71 1.61 13.62 8.74
CA ALA A 71 0.30 14.07 8.25
C ALA A 71 0.44 15.07 7.08
N ARG A 72 1.40 16.01 7.18
CA ARG A 72 1.69 16.97 6.09
C ARG A 72 2.18 16.26 4.84
N ARG A 73 3.11 15.30 4.97
CA ARG A 73 3.62 14.50 3.85
C ARG A 73 2.53 13.66 3.20
N ALA A 74 1.70 12.98 3.99
CA ALA A 74 0.59 12.17 3.50
C ALA A 74 -0.43 13.02 2.73
N THR A 75 -0.76 14.21 3.25
CA THR A 75 -1.68 15.15 2.57
C THR A 75 -1.12 15.61 1.22
N ALA A 76 0.17 15.98 1.16
CA ALA A 76 0.82 16.40 -0.08
C ALA A 76 0.88 15.24 -1.11
N ALA A 77 1.19 14.03 -0.66
CA ALA A 77 1.20 12.84 -1.51
C ALA A 77 -0.19 12.54 -2.08
N ALA A 78 -1.24 12.58 -1.25
CA ALA A 78 -2.61 12.40 -1.68
C ALA A 78 -3.04 13.46 -2.71
N ALA A 79 -2.65 14.72 -2.49
CA ALA A 79 -2.96 15.80 -3.43
C ALA A 79 -2.28 15.61 -4.79
N GLY A 80 -1.01 15.18 -4.81
CA GLY A 80 -0.24 14.92 -6.03
C GLY A 80 -0.65 13.64 -6.77
N ALA A 81 -1.30 12.69 -6.09
CA ALA A 81 -1.86 11.49 -6.71
C ALA A 81 -3.19 11.74 -7.44
N ARG A 82 -3.79 12.93 -7.30
CA ARG A 82 -5.04 13.26 -7.99
C ARG A 82 -4.78 13.48 -9.48
N PRO A 83 -5.75 13.12 -10.36
CA PRO A 83 -5.68 13.47 -11.76
C PRO A 83 -5.45 14.97 -11.96
N THR A 84 -4.59 15.32 -12.92
CA THR A 84 -4.42 16.70 -13.36
C THR A 84 -5.66 17.12 -14.16
N ASP A 85 -6.16 18.35 -13.95
CA ASP A 85 -7.27 18.89 -14.74
C ASP A 85 -6.78 19.20 -16.17
N PRO A 86 -7.29 18.52 -17.20
CA PRO A 86 -6.85 18.74 -18.58
C PRO A 86 -7.27 20.10 -19.15
N ASN A 87 -8.22 20.81 -18.51
CA ASN A 87 -8.71 22.11 -18.96
C ASN A 87 -8.11 23.28 -18.16
N ALA A 88 -7.18 23.02 -17.24
CA ALA A 88 -6.56 24.06 -16.43
C ALA A 88 -5.74 25.02 -17.31
N PRO A 89 -5.79 26.35 -17.05
CA PRO A 89 -4.96 27.30 -17.77
C PRO A 89 -3.47 27.07 -17.47
N ALA A 90 -2.60 27.49 -18.40
CA ALA A 90 -1.15 27.40 -18.20
C ALA A 90 -0.74 28.11 -16.88
N PRO A 91 0.18 27.53 -16.10
CA PRO A 91 0.75 28.21 -14.94
C PRO A 91 1.36 29.55 -15.34
N LYS A 92 1.24 30.55 -14.47
CA LYS A 92 1.91 31.84 -14.67
C LYS A 92 3.43 31.65 -14.55
N ALA A 93 4.17 32.37 -15.39
CA ALA A 93 5.63 32.44 -15.32
C ALA A 93 6.10 33.16 -14.05
#